data_AF-A0A024FGJ5-F1
#
_entry.id   AF-A0A024FGJ5-F1
#
_cell.length_a   1.000
_cell.length_b   1.000
_cell.length_c   1.000
_cell.angle_alpha   90.00
_cell.angle_beta   90.00
_cell.angle_gamma   90.00
#
_symmetry.space_group_name_H-M   'P 1'
#
loop_
_entity.id
_entity.type
_entity.pdbx_description
1 polymer ?
#
loop_
_entity_poly.entity_id
_entity_poly.type
_entity_poly.pdbx_seq_one_letter_code
_entity_poly.pdbx_strand_id
1 'polypeptide(L)'
;MPLVIFVDIKESMSLERILKQRSNTTCELCGDTDKLSVYNVPDIKERADKTALYACNICIEQMTDSDQIDANHWRCLNDSMWSEHEAVKIMAWRMLNRIQADWTQDLLGMIYLEDNVLELAKASGDGEDQTDKLIHRDVNGVVLNHGDSVVLIKDLKIKGSSMVAKQGVAVRNIRLDRDNAEYIEGKVGPTLTVIITKYVKKI
;
A
#
# COMPACT_ATOMS: atom_id res chain seq x y z
N MET A 1 -6.91 -27.70 -14.65
CA MET A 1 -5.97 -28.44 -13.76
C MET A 1 -5.23 -27.40 -12.94
N PRO A 2 -5.59 -27.21 -11.66
CA PRO A 2 -4.96 -26.20 -10.83
C PRO A 2 -3.61 -26.73 -10.35
N LEU A 3 -2.57 -25.93 -10.58
CA LEU A 3 -1.20 -26.15 -10.13
C LEU A 3 -1.18 -25.85 -8.62
N VAL A 4 -1.58 -26.83 -7.81
CA VAL A 4 -1.51 -26.71 -6.35
C VAL A 4 -0.05 -26.79 -5.95
N ILE A 5 0.37 -25.72 -5.29
CA ILE A 5 1.67 -25.46 -4.69
C ILE A 5 2.03 -26.61 -3.73
N PHE A 6 2.76 -27.61 -4.22
CA PHE A 6 3.60 -28.48 -3.38
C PHE A 6 4.89 -27.72 -3.11
N VAL A 7 4.85 -26.70 -2.25
CA VAL A 7 6.06 -26.29 -1.53
C VAL A 7 6.35 -27.44 -0.58
N ASP A 8 7.50 -28.07 -0.75
CA ASP A 8 7.90 -29.28 -0.05
C ASP A 8 7.85 -29.02 1.47
N ILE A 9 7.00 -29.74 2.21
CA ILE A 9 6.84 -29.58 3.68
C ILE A 9 8.20 -29.71 4.40
N LYS A 10 9.13 -30.44 3.79
CA LYS A 10 10.50 -30.62 4.26
C LYS A 10 11.36 -29.36 4.13
N GLU A 11 11.19 -28.57 3.07
CA GLU A 11 11.86 -27.27 2.91
C GLU A 11 11.32 -26.26 3.92
N SER A 12 9.99 -26.23 4.13
CA SER A 12 9.34 -25.34 5.10
C SER A 12 9.82 -25.57 6.54
N MET A 13 9.91 -26.82 7.01
CA MET A 13 10.46 -27.13 8.34
C MET A 13 11.96 -26.83 8.47
N SER A 14 12.71 -26.93 7.37
CA SER A 14 14.14 -26.61 7.37
C SER A 14 14.38 -25.10 7.48
N LEU A 15 13.57 -24.31 6.79
CA LEU A 15 13.62 -22.84 6.81
C LEU A 15 13.29 -22.30 8.21
N GLU A 16 12.21 -22.78 8.83
CA GLU A 16 11.82 -22.34 10.18
C GLU A 16 12.96 -22.58 11.19
N ARG A 17 13.66 -23.71 11.10
CA ARG A 17 14.79 -24.01 11.99
C ARG A 17 15.96 -23.04 11.77
N ILE A 18 16.27 -22.72 10.51
CA ILE A 18 17.31 -21.74 10.16
C ILE A 18 16.94 -20.37 10.75
N LEU A 19 15.71 -19.94 10.55
CA LEU A 19 15.21 -18.65 11.03
C LEU A 19 15.19 -18.56 12.57
N LYS A 20 14.80 -19.63 13.27
CA LYS A 20 14.90 -19.72 14.74
C LYS A 20 16.33 -19.59 15.24
N GLN A 21 17.29 -20.25 14.57
CA GLN A 21 18.69 -20.15 14.94
C GLN A 21 19.25 -18.75 14.67
N ARG A 22 18.95 -18.19 13.50
CA ARG A 22 19.36 -16.84 13.06
C ARG A 22 18.86 -15.74 14.00
N SER A 23 17.57 -15.81 14.32
CA SER A 23 16.90 -14.82 15.16
C SER A 23 17.09 -15.05 16.66
N ASN A 24 17.79 -16.11 17.07
CA ASN A 24 17.80 -16.56 18.47
C ASN A 24 16.38 -16.72 19.07
N THR A 25 15.43 -17.18 18.24
CA THR A 25 14.01 -17.36 18.60
C THR A 25 13.33 -16.06 19.08
N THR A 26 13.69 -14.93 18.48
CA THR A 26 12.96 -13.66 18.64
C THR A 26 12.39 -13.19 17.31
N CYS A 27 11.47 -12.24 17.33
CA CYS A 27 11.06 -11.53 16.14
C CYS A 27 12.24 -10.70 15.63
N GLU A 28 12.55 -10.83 14.34
CA GLU A 28 13.68 -10.13 13.72
C GLU A 28 13.42 -8.64 13.46
N LEU A 29 12.20 -8.17 13.74
CA LEU A 29 11.80 -6.77 13.62
C LEU A 29 11.71 -6.10 15.01
N CYS A 30 10.91 -6.65 15.92
CA CYS A 30 10.64 -6.02 17.22
C CYS A 30 11.31 -6.69 18.42
N GLY A 31 11.92 -7.87 18.25
CA GLY A 31 12.56 -8.61 19.35
C GLY A 31 11.61 -9.39 20.26
N ASP A 32 10.29 -9.39 20.02
CA ASP A 32 9.33 -10.18 20.80
C ASP A 32 9.61 -11.69 20.68
N THR A 33 9.20 -12.46 21.67
CA THR A 33 9.35 -13.93 21.71
C THR A 33 8.02 -14.67 21.55
N ASP A 34 6.89 -13.97 21.60
CA ASP A 34 5.57 -14.61 21.55
C ASP A 34 5.07 -14.82 20.11
N LYS A 35 4.35 -15.93 19.90
CA LYS A 35 3.65 -16.30 18.65
C LYS A 35 4.46 -16.02 17.37
N LEU A 36 5.68 -16.52 17.34
CA LEU A 36 6.59 -16.35 16.21
C LEU A 36 6.31 -17.34 15.08
N SER A 37 6.33 -16.84 13.84
CA SER A 37 6.15 -17.66 12.65
C SER A 37 7.02 -17.17 11.49
N VAL A 38 7.22 -18.04 10.50
CA VAL A 38 7.91 -17.70 9.25
C VAL A 38 7.02 -16.79 8.43
N TYR A 39 7.52 -15.61 8.08
CA TYR A 39 6.90 -14.68 7.15
C TYR A 39 7.75 -14.59 5.89
N ASN A 40 7.15 -14.96 4.75
CA ASN A 40 7.76 -14.77 3.44
C ASN A 40 7.41 -13.38 2.93
N VAL A 41 8.44 -12.59 2.60
CA VAL A 41 8.25 -11.25 2.06
C VAL A 41 7.54 -11.34 0.70
N PRO A 42 6.37 -10.69 0.54
CA PRO A 42 5.59 -10.79 -0.70
C PRO A 42 6.25 -10.04 -1.86
N ASP A 43 5.81 -10.38 -3.07
CA ASP A 43 6.20 -9.72 -4.33
C ASP A 43 7.68 -9.84 -4.72
N ILE A 44 8.40 -10.78 -4.12
CA ILE A 44 9.80 -11.06 -4.43
C ILE A 44 9.96 -12.46 -5.03
N LYS A 45 10.62 -12.53 -6.19
CA LYS A 45 10.98 -13.78 -6.87
C LYS A 45 12.45 -14.13 -6.59
N GLU A 46 12.74 -14.47 -5.34
CA GLU A 46 14.07 -14.88 -4.85
C GLU A 46 13.90 -16.02 -3.84
N ARG A 47 14.98 -16.75 -3.53
CA ARG A 47 14.91 -17.90 -2.63
C ARG A 47 14.43 -17.51 -1.22
N ALA A 48 13.60 -18.38 -0.64
CA ALA A 48 12.96 -18.16 0.66
C ALA A 48 13.95 -17.97 1.82
N ASP A 49 15.16 -18.50 1.76
CA ASP A 49 16.19 -18.28 2.79
C ASP A 49 16.67 -16.82 2.85
N LYS A 50 16.58 -16.08 1.73
CA LYS A 50 16.90 -14.66 1.65
C LYS A 50 15.69 -13.75 1.87
N THR A 51 14.50 -14.24 1.58
CA THR A 51 13.25 -13.46 1.56
C THR A 51 12.26 -13.84 2.65
N ALA A 52 12.67 -14.64 3.63
CA ALA A 52 11.86 -14.93 4.81
C ALA A 52 12.50 -14.38 6.09
N LEU A 53 11.64 -14.00 7.02
CA LEU A 53 12.00 -13.63 8.38
C LEU A 53 11.12 -14.32 9.42
N TYR A 54 11.61 -14.39 10.65
CA TYR A 54 10.85 -14.81 11.82
C TYR A 54 10.21 -13.59 12.47
N ALA A 55 8.88 -13.58 12.53
CA ALA A 55 8.12 -12.44 13.01
C ALA A 55 7.02 -12.86 13.99
N CYS A 56 6.76 -12.01 14.99
CA CYS A 56 5.62 -12.21 15.89
C CYS A 56 4.31 -11.89 15.15
N ASN A 57 3.21 -12.38 15.70
CA ASN A 57 1.88 -12.16 15.13
C ASN A 57 1.52 -10.68 14.99
N ILE A 58 1.97 -9.82 15.90
CA ILE A 58 1.71 -8.38 15.86
C ILE A 58 2.38 -7.74 14.64
N CYS A 59 3.67 -8.00 14.44
CA CYS A 59 4.37 -7.51 13.25
C CYS A 59 3.70 -8.04 11.97
N ILE A 60 3.36 -9.33 11.92
CA ILE A 60 2.74 -9.94 10.72
C ILE A 60 1.40 -9.29 10.39
N GLU A 61 0.52 -9.15 11.38
CA GLU A 61 -0.79 -8.51 11.21
C GLU A 61 -0.64 -7.11 10.60
N GLN A 62 0.22 -6.28 11.18
CA GLN A 62 0.46 -4.91 10.71
C GLN A 62 1.22 -4.83 9.37
N MET A 63 2.03 -5.84 9.02
CA MET A 63 2.65 -5.94 7.69
C MET A 63 1.63 -6.29 6.60
N THR A 64 0.56 -7.00 6.96
CA THR A 64 -0.45 -7.50 6.00
C THR A 64 -1.71 -6.66 5.93
N ASP A 65 -2.01 -5.87 6.98
CA ASP A 65 -3.20 -5.05 7.10
C ASP A 65 -2.82 -3.61 7.49
N SER A 66 -3.02 -2.68 6.57
CA SER A 66 -2.69 -1.26 6.77
C SER A 66 -3.55 -0.61 7.85
N ASP A 67 -4.75 -1.13 8.11
CA ASP A 67 -5.67 -0.57 9.10
C ASP A 67 -5.23 -0.90 10.54
N GLN A 68 -4.35 -1.89 10.71
CA GLN A 68 -3.83 -2.33 12.00
C GLN A 68 -2.51 -1.66 12.39
N ILE A 69 -1.93 -0.84 11.50
CA ILE A 69 -0.61 -0.23 11.75
C ILE A 69 -0.66 0.68 12.98
N ASP A 70 0.09 0.31 14.01
CA ASP A 70 0.42 1.15 15.17
C ASP A 70 1.84 1.69 15.01
N ALA A 71 1.96 2.99 14.75
CA ALA A 71 3.25 3.65 14.58
C ALA A 71 4.19 3.48 15.78
N ASN A 72 3.68 3.33 17.01
CA ASN A 72 4.55 3.19 18.18
C ASN A 72 5.20 1.81 18.26
N HIS A 73 4.51 0.76 17.83
CA HIS A 73 5.07 -0.59 17.75
C HIS A 73 6.32 -0.61 16.84
N TRP A 74 6.29 0.12 15.74
CA TRP A 74 7.35 0.16 14.73
C TRP A 74 8.54 1.06 15.08
N ARG A 75 8.62 1.62 16.29
CA ARG A 75 9.84 2.33 16.74
C ARG A 75 11.08 1.43 16.73
N CYS A 76 10.89 0.10 16.83
CA CYS A 76 11.95 -0.89 16.70
C CYS A 76 12.65 -0.87 15.32
N LEU A 77 12.03 -0.28 14.29
CA LEU A 77 12.63 -0.19 12.95
C LEU A 77 13.94 0.61 12.94
N ASN A 78 14.14 1.53 13.89
CA ASN A 78 15.41 2.22 14.09
C ASN A 78 16.59 1.25 14.25
N ASP A 79 16.35 0.07 14.83
CA ASP A 79 17.37 -0.94 15.06
C ASP A 79 17.33 -1.99 13.94
N SER A 80 16.15 -2.50 13.59
CA SER A 80 16.03 -3.60 12.62
C SER A 80 16.41 -3.20 11.18
N MET A 81 16.34 -1.92 10.84
CA MET A 81 16.79 -1.42 9.52
C MET A 81 18.28 -1.66 9.25
N TRP A 82 19.08 -1.86 10.30
CA TRP A 82 20.51 -2.14 10.22
C TRP A 82 20.86 -3.64 10.25
N SER A 83 19.85 -4.51 10.23
CA SER A 83 20.03 -5.97 10.23
C SER A 83 20.92 -6.43 9.08
N GLU A 84 21.75 -7.44 9.26
CA GLU A 84 22.54 -8.04 8.18
C GLU A 84 21.70 -8.89 7.21
N HIS A 85 20.43 -9.15 7.54
CA HIS A 85 19.54 -10.00 6.75
C HIS A 85 18.64 -9.18 5.82
N GLU A 86 18.72 -9.46 4.51
CA GLU A 86 18.00 -8.73 3.45
C GLU A 86 16.48 -8.68 3.70
N ALA A 87 15.84 -9.79 4.04
CA ALA A 87 14.39 -9.84 4.35
C ALA A 87 13.99 -8.82 5.44
N VAL A 88 14.83 -8.65 6.47
CA VAL A 88 14.56 -7.73 7.57
C VAL A 88 14.73 -6.28 7.11
N LYS A 89 15.80 -5.97 6.38
CA LYS A 89 16.01 -4.62 5.81
C LYS A 89 14.89 -4.23 4.85
N ILE A 90 14.48 -5.15 3.98
CA ILE A 90 13.38 -4.95 3.03
C ILE A 90 12.10 -4.62 3.78
N MET A 91 11.71 -5.44 4.77
CA MET A 91 10.49 -5.17 5.53
C MET A 91 10.58 -3.90 6.36
N ALA A 92 11.75 -3.58 6.94
CA ALA A 92 11.94 -2.32 7.63
C ALA A 92 11.70 -1.12 6.70
N TRP A 93 12.29 -1.14 5.50
CA TRP A 93 12.09 -0.10 4.50
C TRP A 93 10.62 0.00 4.04
N ARG A 94 9.98 -1.14 3.75
CA ARG A 94 8.56 -1.16 3.34
C ARG A 94 7.67 -0.59 4.43
N MET A 95 7.87 -1.00 5.68
CA MET A 95 7.06 -0.49 6.79
C MET A 95 7.30 1.00 7.05
N LEU A 96 8.54 1.50 6.96
CA LEU A 96 8.83 2.93 7.07
C LEU A 96 8.06 3.76 6.02
N ASN A 97 7.85 3.23 4.81
CA ASN A 97 7.04 3.88 3.76
C ASN A 97 5.52 3.77 3.97
N ARG A 98 5.05 2.78 4.76
CA ARG A 98 3.63 2.56 5.05
C ARG A 98 3.13 3.33 6.27
N ILE A 99 4.00 3.51 7.26
CA ILE A 99 3.66 4.15 8.54
C ILE A 99 3.49 5.66 8.35
N GLN A 100 2.32 6.17 8.75
CA GLN A 100 2.02 7.59 8.73
C GLN A 100 2.49 8.25 10.03
N ALA A 101 3.80 8.48 10.16
CA ALA A 101 4.38 9.20 11.29
C ALA A 101 5.54 10.11 10.83
N ASP A 102 5.80 11.18 11.58
CA ASP A 102 6.81 12.18 11.26
C ASP A 102 8.24 11.63 11.26
N TRP A 103 8.54 10.71 12.19
CA TRP A 103 9.87 10.13 12.38
C TRP A 103 10.30 9.15 11.28
N THR A 104 9.40 8.69 10.41
CA THR A 104 9.75 7.66 9.41
C THR A 104 10.69 8.21 8.33
N GLN A 105 10.54 9.48 7.98
CA GLN A 105 11.35 10.13 6.93
C GLN A 105 12.81 10.27 7.35
N ASP A 106 13.07 10.57 8.63
CA ASP A 106 14.43 10.63 9.16
C ASP A 106 15.12 9.27 9.03
N LEU A 107 14.42 8.19 9.35
CA LEU A 107 14.95 6.83 9.19
C LEU A 107 15.09 6.43 7.72
N LEU A 108 14.15 6.78 6.85
CA LEU A 108 14.29 6.58 5.40
C LEU A 108 15.47 7.34 4.80
N GLY A 109 15.83 8.50 5.34
CA GLY A 109 17.02 9.25 4.95
C GLY A 109 18.33 8.62 5.44
N MET A 110 18.28 7.77 6.46
CA MET A 110 19.45 7.10 7.03
C MET A 110 19.64 5.68 6.50
N ILE A 111 18.55 4.97 6.19
CA ILE A 111 18.61 3.58 5.76
C ILE A 111 19.42 3.45 4.47
N TYR A 112 20.39 2.54 4.46
CA TYR A 112 21.15 2.20 3.27
C TYR A 112 20.77 0.80 2.80
N LEU A 113 20.27 0.73 1.57
CA LEU A 113 20.02 -0.50 0.84
C LEU A 113 20.92 -0.52 -0.40
N GLU A 114 21.56 -1.65 -0.67
CA GLU A 114 22.21 -1.87 -1.95
C GLU A 114 21.15 -1.86 -3.06
N ASP A 115 21.51 -1.40 -4.27
CA ASP A 115 20.56 -1.18 -5.37
C ASP A 115 19.71 -2.41 -5.67
N ASN A 116 20.31 -3.60 -5.70
CA ASN A 116 19.58 -4.85 -5.89
C ASN A 116 18.57 -5.13 -4.77
N VAL A 117 18.90 -4.84 -3.52
CA VAL A 117 18.00 -5.04 -2.38
C VAL A 117 16.89 -3.98 -2.38
N LEU A 118 17.20 -2.74 -2.76
CA LEU A 118 16.22 -1.67 -2.91
C LEU A 118 15.19 -2.00 -3.99
N GLU A 119 15.61 -2.55 -5.13
CA GLU A 119 14.68 -3.02 -6.17
C GLU A 119 13.73 -4.11 -5.67
N LEU A 120 14.22 -5.05 -4.84
CA LEU A 120 13.36 -6.04 -4.19
C LEU A 120 12.39 -5.40 -3.18
N ALA A 121 12.85 -4.40 -2.43
CA ALA A 121 12.01 -3.68 -1.49
C ALA A 121 10.87 -2.94 -2.19
N LYS A 122 11.14 -2.30 -3.33
CA LYS A 122 10.16 -1.59 -4.16
C LYS A 122 9.17 -2.49 -4.89
N ALA A 123 9.41 -3.80 -4.99
CA ALA A 123 8.55 -4.70 -5.75
C ALA A 123 7.08 -4.77 -5.26
N SER A 124 6.81 -4.33 -4.03
CA SER A 124 5.45 -4.18 -3.47
C SER A 124 4.77 -2.84 -3.79
N GLY A 125 5.45 -1.92 -4.49
CA GLY A 125 4.99 -0.54 -4.72
C GLY A 125 5.18 0.41 -3.52
N ASP A 126 5.81 -0.05 -2.44
CA ASP A 126 6.17 0.82 -1.31
C ASP A 126 7.24 1.82 -1.73
N GLY A 127 7.20 3.03 -1.16
CA GLY A 127 8.17 4.11 -1.43
C GLY A 127 8.18 4.65 -2.86
N GLU A 128 7.21 4.24 -3.68
CA GLU A 128 6.78 5.04 -4.82
C GLU A 128 6.19 6.35 -4.28
N ASP A 129 6.57 7.48 -4.87
CA ASP A 129 6.08 8.79 -4.43
C ASP A 129 4.54 8.78 -4.40
N GLN A 130 3.96 9.02 -3.22
CA GLN A 130 2.52 9.21 -3.08
C GLN A 130 2.01 10.49 -3.78
N THR A 131 2.86 11.20 -4.54
CA THR A 131 2.43 12.21 -5.51
C THR A 131 1.44 11.65 -6.54
N ASP A 132 1.41 10.33 -6.74
CA ASP A 132 0.41 9.64 -7.56
C ASP A 132 -0.87 9.23 -6.82
N LYS A 133 -1.01 9.48 -5.50
CA LYS A 133 -2.36 9.57 -4.91
C LYS A 133 -2.96 10.91 -5.30
N LEU A 134 -3.38 11.01 -6.55
CA LEU A 134 -4.24 12.09 -7.01
C LEU A 134 -5.46 12.22 -6.08
N ILE A 135 -5.45 13.26 -5.24
CA ILE A 135 -6.55 13.51 -4.32
C ILE A 135 -7.62 14.31 -5.06
N HIS A 136 -8.68 13.62 -5.45
CA HIS A 136 -9.87 14.23 -6.05
C HIS A 136 -10.70 14.93 -4.98
N ARG A 137 -11.02 16.21 -5.19
CA ARG A 137 -11.82 17.01 -4.26
C ARG A 137 -12.96 17.71 -4.97
N ASP A 138 -14.13 17.71 -4.35
CA ASP A 138 -15.29 18.44 -4.85
C ASP A 138 -15.15 19.97 -4.67
N VAL A 139 -16.15 20.75 -5.08
CA VAL A 139 -16.12 22.22 -4.97
C VAL A 139 -15.96 22.74 -3.54
N ASN A 140 -16.32 21.95 -2.51
CA ASN A 140 -16.22 22.30 -1.11
C ASN A 140 -14.94 21.74 -0.44
N GLY A 141 -14.05 21.11 -1.22
CA GLY A 141 -12.83 20.50 -0.72
C GLY A 141 -13.01 19.09 -0.13
N VAL A 142 -14.21 18.51 -0.23
CA VAL A 142 -14.50 17.16 0.26
C VAL A 142 -13.81 16.13 -0.65
N VAL A 143 -13.09 15.19 -0.05
CA VAL A 143 -12.40 14.12 -0.79
C VAL A 143 -13.42 13.19 -1.43
N LEU A 144 -13.21 12.92 -2.71
CA LEU A 144 -13.99 12.00 -3.52
C LEU A 144 -13.28 10.66 -3.61
N ASN A 145 -14.03 9.59 -3.39
CA ASN A 145 -13.59 8.21 -3.50
C ASN A 145 -14.28 7.51 -4.67
N HIS A 146 -13.68 6.44 -5.18
CA HIS A 146 -14.31 5.59 -6.18
C HIS A 146 -15.65 5.05 -5.65
N GLY A 147 -16.71 5.14 -6.44
CA GLY A 147 -18.05 4.70 -6.08
C GLY A 147 -18.93 5.76 -5.42
N ASP A 148 -18.37 6.93 -5.07
CA ASP A 148 -19.16 8.03 -4.52
C ASP A 148 -20.25 8.52 -5.49
N SER A 149 -21.21 9.27 -4.94
CA SER A 149 -22.22 9.98 -5.72
C SER A 149 -22.01 11.48 -5.57
N VAL A 150 -22.17 12.20 -6.68
CA VAL A 150 -21.99 13.66 -6.73
C VAL A 150 -23.15 14.31 -7.48
N VAL A 151 -23.38 15.59 -7.25
CA VAL A 151 -24.36 16.41 -7.97
C VAL A 151 -23.68 17.52 -8.75
N LEU A 152 -24.11 17.75 -9.99
CA LEU A 152 -23.62 18.88 -10.78
C LEU A 152 -24.10 20.21 -10.18
N ILE A 153 -23.17 21.12 -9.92
CA ILE A 153 -23.50 22.45 -9.40
C ILE A 153 -23.65 23.51 -10.50
N LYS A 154 -23.44 23.15 -11.76
CA LYS A 154 -23.68 24.00 -12.93
C LYS A 154 -23.94 23.20 -14.19
N ASP A 155 -24.46 23.86 -15.22
CA ASP A 155 -24.65 23.27 -16.54
C ASP A 155 -23.30 22.96 -17.21
N LEU A 156 -23.15 21.73 -17.72
CA LEU A 156 -21.95 21.26 -18.41
C LEU A 156 -22.30 20.77 -19.81
N LYS A 157 -21.61 21.31 -20.83
CA LYS A 157 -21.70 20.79 -22.20
C LYS A 157 -20.82 19.55 -22.31
N ILE A 158 -21.43 18.43 -22.71
CA ILE A 158 -20.74 17.15 -22.89
C ILE A 158 -19.89 17.25 -24.18
N LYS A 159 -18.57 17.01 -24.09
CA LYS A 159 -17.73 16.94 -25.30
C LYS A 159 -18.17 15.76 -26.16
N GLY A 160 -18.35 15.98 -27.47
CA GLY A 160 -18.78 14.95 -28.41
C GLY A 160 -20.29 14.69 -28.49
N SER A 161 -21.12 15.48 -27.79
CA SER A 161 -22.58 15.40 -27.86
C SER A 161 -23.21 16.81 -27.94
N SER A 162 -24.41 16.91 -28.52
CA SER A 162 -25.26 18.11 -28.43
C SER A 162 -25.96 18.24 -27.08
N MET A 163 -25.85 17.22 -26.21
CA MET A 163 -26.45 17.18 -24.88
C MET A 163 -25.74 18.12 -23.90
N VAL A 164 -26.54 18.83 -23.11
CA VAL A 164 -26.08 19.64 -21.97
C VAL A 164 -26.56 18.97 -20.69
N ALA A 165 -25.62 18.59 -19.82
CA ALA A 165 -25.91 18.10 -18.49
C ALA A 165 -26.33 19.29 -17.62
N LYS A 166 -27.56 19.27 -17.11
CA LYS A 166 -28.11 20.38 -16.33
C LYS A 166 -27.61 20.34 -14.89
N GLN A 167 -27.52 21.52 -14.27
CA GLN A 167 -27.34 21.66 -12.83
C GLN A 167 -28.38 20.82 -12.09
N GLY A 168 -27.97 20.19 -10.99
CA GLY A 168 -28.81 19.33 -10.16
C GLY A 168 -28.87 17.86 -10.61
N VAL A 169 -28.32 17.51 -11.77
CA VAL A 169 -28.22 16.11 -12.18
C VAL A 169 -27.26 15.36 -11.25
N ALA A 170 -27.73 14.25 -10.68
CA ALA A 170 -26.92 13.35 -9.86
C ALA A 170 -26.14 12.36 -10.73
N VAL A 171 -24.87 12.19 -10.40
CA VAL A 171 -23.95 11.25 -11.04
C VAL A 171 -23.52 10.26 -9.96
N ARG A 172 -23.93 9.00 -10.11
CA ARG A 172 -23.69 7.95 -9.11
C ARG A 172 -22.57 7.04 -9.56
N ASN A 173 -21.88 6.42 -8.59
CA ASN A 173 -20.81 5.46 -8.82
C ASN A 173 -19.68 6.06 -9.69
N ILE A 174 -19.16 7.20 -9.27
CA ILE A 174 -18.09 7.89 -9.99
C ILE A 174 -16.79 7.07 -9.97
N ARG A 175 -15.97 7.24 -11.00
CA ARG A 175 -14.60 6.73 -11.03
C ARG A 175 -13.64 7.91 -10.98
N LEU A 176 -12.55 7.73 -10.25
CA LEU A 176 -11.49 8.73 -10.17
C LEU A 176 -10.57 8.58 -11.37
N ASP A 177 -10.20 9.70 -11.99
CA ASP A 177 -9.17 9.70 -13.03
C ASP A 177 -7.81 9.35 -12.40
N ARG A 178 -7.03 8.53 -13.10
CA ARG A 178 -5.75 8.00 -12.60
C ARG A 178 -4.60 8.98 -12.75
N ASP A 179 -4.72 9.89 -13.71
CA ASP A 179 -3.63 10.76 -14.17
C ASP A 179 -3.95 12.24 -13.95
N ASN A 180 -5.21 12.61 -13.64
CA ASN A 180 -5.56 13.99 -13.30
C ASN A 180 -6.63 14.20 -12.18
N ALA A 181 -6.23 14.82 -11.06
CA ALA A 181 -7.07 15.03 -9.87
C ALA A 181 -8.25 16.01 -10.08
N GLU A 182 -8.25 16.74 -11.20
CA GLU A 182 -9.34 17.64 -11.58
C GLU A 182 -10.49 16.90 -12.29
N TYR A 183 -10.31 15.63 -12.68
CA TYR A 183 -11.27 14.89 -13.47
C TYR A 183 -11.80 13.63 -12.78
N ILE A 184 -13.08 13.38 -12.93
CA ILE A 184 -13.74 12.13 -12.55
C ILE A 184 -14.60 11.65 -13.71
N GLU A 185 -14.87 10.35 -13.80
CA GLU A 185 -15.79 9.79 -14.78
C GLU A 185 -17.11 9.39 -14.12
N GLY A 186 -18.21 9.61 -14.82
CA GLY A 186 -19.52 9.16 -14.37
C GLY A 186 -20.56 9.17 -15.46
N LYS A 187 -21.67 8.47 -15.22
CA LYS A 187 -22.78 8.41 -16.18
C LYS A 187 -23.72 9.60 -15.98
N VAL A 188 -23.91 10.37 -17.03
CA VAL A 188 -24.94 11.41 -17.15
C VAL A 188 -25.99 10.90 -18.13
N GLY A 189 -27.13 10.43 -17.61
CA GLY A 189 -28.12 9.72 -18.42
C GLY A 189 -27.52 8.42 -19.02
N PRO A 190 -27.61 8.19 -20.34
CA PRO A 190 -27.04 7.00 -20.97
C PRO A 190 -25.54 7.11 -21.29
N THR A 191 -24.92 8.28 -21.13
CA THR A 191 -23.57 8.57 -21.62
C THR A 191 -22.56 8.59 -20.47
N LEU A 192 -21.44 7.87 -20.63
CA LEU A 192 -20.28 8.00 -19.75
C LEU A 192 -19.50 9.26 -20.13
N THR A 193 -19.14 10.10 -19.17
CA THR A 193 -18.48 11.37 -19.45
C THR A 193 -17.47 11.73 -18.36
N VAL A 194 -16.38 12.38 -18.78
CA VAL A 194 -15.38 13.01 -17.90
C VAL A 194 -15.91 14.35 -17.40
N ILE A 195 -15.92 14.53 -16.08
CA ILE A 195 -16.51 15.66 -15.35
C ILE A 195 -15.40 16.30 -14.50
N ILE A 196 -15.41 17.63 -14.43
CA ILE A 196 -14.44 18.37 -13.62
C ILE A 196 -14.91 18.40 -12.16
N THR A 197 -14.03 18.03 -11.24
CA THR A 197 -14.33 17.91 -9.80
C THR A 197 -14.75 19.24 -9.16
N LYS A 198 -14.23 20.37 -9.66
CA LYS A 198 -14.64 21.74 -9.28
C LYS A 198 -16.12 22.07 -9.57
N TYR A 199 -16.82 21.24 -10.36
CA TYR A 199 -18.21 21.47 -10.77
C TYR A 199 -19.17 20.44 -10.20
N VAL A 200 -18.71 19.66 -9.23
CA VAL A 200 -19.53 18.69 -8.52
C VAL A 200 -19.48 18.94 -7.03
N LYS A 201 -20.53 18.50 -6.34
CA LYS A 201 -20.61 18.43 -4.88
C LYS A 201 -20.90 16.99 -4.47
N LYS A 202 -20.18 16.44 -3.50
CA LYS A 202 -20.47 15.11 -2.94
C LYS A 202 -21.85 15.09 -2.29
N ILE A 203 -22.60 14.01 -2.54
CA ILE A 203 -23.93 13.75 -1.94
C ILE A 203 -23.76 12.97 -0.66
#